data_AF-A0A267EUV8-F1
#
_entry.id   AF-A0A267EUV8-F1
#
_cell.length_a   1.000
_cell.length_b   1.000
_cell.length_c   1.000
_cell.angle_alpha   90.00
_cell.angle_beta   90.00
_cell.angle_gamma   90.00
#
_symmetry.space_group_name_H-M   'P 1'
#
loop_
_entity.id
_entity.type
_entity.pdbx_description
1 polymer ?
#
loop_
_entity_poly.entity_id
_entity_poly.type
_entity_poly.pdbx_seq_one_letter_code
_entity_poly.pdbx_strand_id
1 'polypeptide(L)'
;MPSAVEAEQSIYCDESGKQNQTDVILDANEDTSSSSAEDANEDEECNGESASGDDGSDIEDESASTASSSTSEEESVADFQADLPTPAVVPAASPATAAAFFIDFGDDQDAKSTSTTAGSRSSALQKSFQTYLRRKKKDLKRERKLAKKLQLTRLRDPDRMWSLRMKFLDRCRHYFGVPYKRKYWTESDPEYNSPLFLDCCGLVRRVMYDLRKEFGFRIGPWNQAYMFDTLPIRLTEETMQPGDLVFIEAVYYSETAKKQKHNMVHVEVWLGDGPKTIGARWQKGKVQVFDSYKFVSTSYHSQVHHFCSIDTWLQGICRSFCSEHPWKRPSSNPASRSNKYSIFTADKSQQQQQNQQQNPAKKNRRKKKERRRNTLNRRWNPWLTELLLRTAPPRGSGSAKTAGRSGSLKSSSMK
;
A
#
# COMPACT_ATOMS: atom_id res chain seq x y z
N MET A 1 -12.03 -66.03 -52.98
CA MET A 1 -13.29 -65.33 -53.30
C MET A 1 -13.14 -63.89 -52.83
N PRO A 2 -13.44 -62.91 -53.68
CA PRO A 2 -12.49 -61.84 -53.98
C PRO A 2 -13.00 -60.43 -53.63
N SER A 3 -12.09 -59.45 -53.76
CA SER A 3 -12.30 -58.14 -54.43
C SER A 3 -13.26 -57.16 -53.73
N ALA A 4 -12.75 -56.07 -53.14
CA ALA A 4 -12.33 -54.78 -53.75
C ALA A 4 -13.44 -53.72 -53.54
N VAL A 5 -13.30 -52.41 -53.71
CA VAL A 5 -12.37 -51.51 -54.44
C VAL A 5 -12.63 -50.10 -53.85
N GLU A 6 -11.59 -49.28 -53.59
CA GLU A 6 -11.23 -48.02 -54.31
C GLU A 6 -12.22 -46.83 -54.12
N ALA A 7 -11.84 -45.56 -54.03
CA ALA A 7 -10.71 -44.85 -54.62
C ALA A 7 -10.37 -43.56 -53.83
N GLU A 8 -9.08 -43.30 -53.61
CA GLU A 8 -8.54 -41.96 -53.38
C GLU A 8 -7.99 -41.44 -54.72
N GLN A 9 -8.33 -40.19 -55.06
CA GLN A 9 -7.85 -39.52 -56.26
C GLN A 9 -6.51 -38.83 -56.03
N SER A 10 -5.64 -39.10 -57.00
CA SER A 10 -4.34 -38.53 -57.30
C SER A 10 -4.35 -37.03 -57.59
N ILE A 11 -3.31 -36.31 -57.16
CA ILE A 11 -2.71 -35.21 -57.95
C ILE A 11 -1.19 -35.39 -57.97
N TYR A 12 -0.66 -35.33 -59.18
CA TYR A 12 0.70 -35.59 -59.62
C TYR A 12 1.59 -34.33 -59.54
N CYS A 13 2.90 -34.56 -59.57
CA CYS A 13 4.05 -33.65 -59.39
C CYS A 13 4.18 -32.54 -60.45
N ASP A 14 4.99 -31.50 -60.14
CA ASP A 14 6.29 -31.38 -60.83
C ASP A 14 7.30 -30.43 -60.17
N GLU A 15 8.56 -30.81 -60.36
CA GLU A 15 9.81 -30.22 -59.92
C GLU A 15 10.28 -29.11 -60.88
N SER A 16 10.93 -28.07 -60.35
CA SER A 16 12.07 -27.45 -61.06
C SER A 16 12.99 -26.76 -60.06
N GLY A 17 14.13 -27.39 -59.80
CA GLY A 17 15.25 -26.77 -59.08
C GLY A 17 15.99 -25.76 -59.95
N LYS A 18 16.63 -24.80 -59.27
CA LYS A 18 17.90 -24.20 -59.71
C LYS A 18 18.64 -23.65 -58.49
N GLN A 19 19.81 -24.22 -58.27
CA GLN A 19 20.87 -23.70 -57.41
C GLN A 19 21.34 -22.34 -57.94
N ASN A 20 21.81 -21.47 -57.05
CA ASN A 20 22.97 -20.65 -57.35
C ASN A 20 23.79 -20.40 -56.08
N GLN A 21 25.08 -20.54 -56.28
CA GLN A 21 26.18 -20.66 -55.34
C GLN A 21 26.99 -19.35 -55.39
N THR A 22 27.37 -18.89 -54.19
CA THR A 22 28.52 -18.05 -53.77
C THR A 22 29.19 -17.04 -54.72
N ASP A 23 29.43 -15.83 -54.20
CA ASP A 23 30.75 -15.18 -54.05
C ASP A 23 30.59 -13.99 -53.07
N VAL A 24 31.17 -14.01 -51.86
CA VAL A 24 32.51 -13.49 -51.48
C VAL A 24 32.76 -12.06 -51.95
N ILE A 25 32.77 -11.10 -51.01
CA ILE A 25 33.78 -10.04 -50.86
C ILE A 25 33.85 -9.66 -49.37
N LEU A 26 35.08 -9.63 -48.86
CA LEU A 26 35.53 -9.30 -47.52
C LEU A 26 35.85 -7.79 -47.39
N ASP A 27 36.11 -7.40 -46.14
CA ASP A 27 36.84 -6.23 -45.64
C ASP A 27 36.02 -4.95 -45.39
N ALA A 28 36.23 -4.16 -44.33
CA ALA A 28 36.92 -4.29 -43.05
C ALA A 28 36.61 -2.99 -42.26
N ASN A 29 36.60 -3.09 -40.93
CA ASN A 29 36.97 -2.10 -39.90
C ASN A 29 36.69 -0.60 -40.12
N GLU A 30 36.08 0.06 -39.12
CA GLU A 30 36.89 0.82 -38.15
C GLU A 30 36.07 1.28 -36.93
N ASP A 31 36.72 1.08 -35.79
CA ASP A 31 36.36 1.54 -34.46
C ASP A 31 36.25 3.07 -34.39
N THR A 32 35.27 3.57 -33.65
CA THR A 32 35.49 4.76 -32.83
C THR A 32 34.88 4.53 -31.45
N SER A 33 35.77 4.54 -30.47
CA SER A 33 35.52 4.42 -29.05
C SER A 33 35.65 5.79 -28.37
N SER A 34 35.15 5.84 -27.14
CA SER A 34 35.31 6.92 -26.16
C SER A 34 34.35 8.12 -26.35
N SER A 35 33.82 8.76 -25.32
CA SER A 35 34.03 8.72 -23.87
C SER A 35 32.85 9.49 -23.24
N SER A 36 32.23 8.95 -22.19
CA SER A 36 32.33 9.40 -20.78
C SER A 36 31.28 10.43 -20.34
N ALA A 37 30.83 10.23 -19.08
CA ALA A 37 30.37 11.26 -18.15
C ALA A 37 28.88 11.72 -18.40
N GLU A 38 27.99 11.98 -17.45
CA GLU A 38 28.02 12.22 -16.00
C GLU A 38 26.63 11.93 -15.36
N ASP A 39 26.64 11.94 -14.04
CA ASP A 39 25.54 12.02 -13.08
C ASP A 39 24.37 12.95 -13.46
N ALA A 40 23.16 12.59 -13.04
CA ALA A 40 22.19 13.56 -12.52
C ALA A 40 21.12 12.86 -11.65
N ASN A 41 21.21 13.09 -10.34
CA ASN A 41 20.04 13.18 -9.47
C ASN A 41 19.19 14.35 -9.96
N GLU A 42 17.87 14.23 -9.97
CA GLU A 42 17.02 15.41 -9.72
C GLU A 42 15.60 14.98 -9.35
N ASP A 43 15.27 15.27 -8.09
CA ASP A 43 13.92 15.43 -7.57
C ASP A 43 13.40 16.79 -8.08
N GLU A 44 12.35 16.82 -8.90
CA GLU A 44 11.58 18.05 -9.11
C GLU A 44 10.15 17.88 -8.59
N GLU A 45 9.91 18.47 -7.42
CA GLU A 45 8.60 18.93 -6.97
C GLU A 45 8.28 20.23 -7.73
N CYS A 46 7.34 20.18 -8.67
CA CYS A 46 6.71 21.41 -9.19
C CYS A 46 5.46 21.72 -8.36
N ASN A 47 5.58 22.73 -7.49
CA ASN A 47 4.45 23.48 -6.95
C ASN A 47 4.04 24.53 -7.98
N GLY A 48 2.77 24.49 -8.40
CA GLY A 48 2.14 25.56 -9.15
C GLY A 48 0.87 26.00 -8.44
N GLU A 49 0.97 27.10 -7.69
CA GLU A 49 -0.14 28.00 -7.38
C GLU A 49 -0.61 28.67 -8.67
N SER A 50 -1.92 28.79 -8.87
CA SER A 50 -2.49 29.76 -9.81
C SER A 50 -3.83 30.23 -9.28
N ALA A 51 -3.86 31.52 -9.00
CA ALA A 51 -5.04 32.31 -8.72
C ALA A 51 -6.01 32.30 -9.91
N SER A 52 -7.31 32.29 -9.63
CA SER A 52 -8.36 32.62 -10.60
C SER A 52 -8.97 33.96 -10.20
N GLY A 53 -8.68 34.99 -11.00
CA GLY A 53 -9.44 36.23 -11.05
C GLY A 53 -10.56 36.13 -12.09
N ASP A 54 -11.61 36.89 -11.82
CA ASP A 54 -12.71 37.31 -12.70
C ASP A 54 -12.28 37.62 -14.13
N ASP A 55 -13.10 37.24 -15.12
CA ASP A 55 -13.82 38.25 -15.89
C ASP A 55 -15.03 37.62 -16.62
N GLY A 56 -16.14 38.36 -16.62
CA GLY A 56 -17.39 38.00 -17.27
C GLY A 56 -17.47 38.53 -18.71
N SER A 57 -18.36 37.95 -19.50
CA SER A 57 -19.17 38.69 -20.47
C SER A 57 -20.26 37.79 -21.04
N ASP A 58 -21.48 38.25 -20.85
CA ASP A 58 -22.69 37.89 -21.57
C ASP A 58 -22.53 38.17 -23.07
N ILE A 59 -23.18 37.37 -23.91
CA ILE A 59 -23.85 37.81 -25.15
C ILE A 59 -24.98 36.81 -25.43
N GLU A 60 -26.17 37.38 -25.56
CA GLU A 60 -27.42 36.73 -25.90
C GLU A 60 -27.57 36.52 -27.42
N ASP A 61 -28.51 35.61 -27.72
CA ASP A 61 -29.53 35.72 -28.76
C ASP A 61 -29.35 35.16 -30.19
N GLU A 62 -30.26 34.20 -30.43
CA GLU A 62 -31.34 34.22 -31.44
C GLU A 62 -31.19 33.45 -32.77
N SER A 63 -32.30 32.73 -33.00
CA SER A 63 -32.87 32.26 -34.27
C SER A 63 -32.24 31.01 -34.93
N ALA A 64 -32.94 30.02 -35.47
CA ALA A 64 -34.33 29.54 -35.48
C ALA A 64 -34.45 28.56 -36.66
N SER A 65 -35.26 27.50 -36.49
CA SER A 65 -36.02 26.79 -37.55
C SER A 65 -35.20 25.90 -38.54
N THR A 66 -35.62 24.72 -39.00
CA THR A 66 -36.94 24.08 -39.16
C THR A 66 -36.80 22.54 -39.35
N ALA A 67 -37.80 21.80 -38.83
CA ALA A 67 -38.50 20.59 -39.34
C ALA A 67 -37.68 19.35 -39.78
N SER A 68 -38.07 18.08 -39.63
CA SER A 68 -39.31 17.31 -39.41
C SER A 68 -38.84 15.84 -39.17
N SER A 69 -39.45 14.96 -38.38
CA SER A 69 -40.64 14.17 -38.72
C SER A 69 -40.83 13.06 -37.65
N SER A 70 -42.10 12.83 -37.26
CA SER A 70 -42.76 11.57 -36.82
C SER A 70 -41.88 10.34 -36.48
N THR A 71 -42.09 9.61 -35.38
CA THR A 71 -43.30 8.83 -35.10
C THR A 71 -43.42 8.46 -33.62
N SER A 72 -44.67 8.47 -33.18
CA SER A 72 -45.25 8.05 -31.91
C SER A 72 -45.16 6.54 -31.66
N GLU A 73 -44.72 6.14 -30.46
CA GLU A 73 -45.25 4.95 -29.78
C GLU A 73 -45.59 5.36 -28.34
N GLU A 74 -46.88 5.24 -28.06
CA GLU A 74 -47.50 5.47 -26.76
C GLU A 74 -47.24 4.26 -25.88
N GLU A 75 -46.65 4.45 -24.70
CA GLU A 75 -46.79 3.48 -23.62
C GLU A 75 -47.24 4.18 -22.34
N SER A 76 -48.28 3.57 -21.78
CA SER A 76 -49.20 4.01 -20.75
C SER A 76 -48.54 4.56 -19.48
N VAL A 77 -48.89 5.80 -19.16
CA VAL A 77 -48.70 6.41 -17.84
C VAL A 77 -49.76 5.83 -16.91
N ALA A 78 -49.37 4.83 -16.11
CA ALA A 78 -50.18 4.32 -15.02
C ALA A 78 -50.20 5.35 -13.89
N ASP A 79 -51.41 5.88 -13.69
CA ASP A 79 -51.86 6.78 -12.64
C ASP A 79 -51.57 6.17 -11.25
N PHE A 80 -50.39 6.47 -10.68
CA PHE A 80 -50.03 6.07 -9.33
C PHE A 80 -50.48 7.15 -8.35
N GLN A 81 -51.73 6.98 -7.92
CA GLN A 81 -52.40 7.79 -6.91
C GLN A 81 -51.59 7.76 -5.60
N ALA A 82 -50.98 8.88 -5.28
CA ALA A 82 -50.24 9.08 -4.05
C ALA A 82 -51.21 9.12 -2.85
N ASP A 83 -51.38 7.99 -2.17
CA ASP A 83 -51.97 7.95 -0.84
C ASP A 83 -51.03 8.66 0.14
N LEU A 84 -51.33 9.93 0.40
CA LEU A 84 -50.74 10.72 1.47
C LEU A 84 -51.18 10.10 2.82
N PRO A 85 -50.25 9.61 3.65
CA PRO A 85 -50.61 9.15 4.98
C PRO A 85 -51.07 10.34 5.82
N THR A 86 -52.32 10.29 6.25
CA THR A 86 -52.90 11.12 7.32
C THR A 86 -51.92 11.28 8.48
N PRO A 87 -51.69 12.51 8.98
CA PRO A 87 -50.83 12.71 10.14
C PRO A 87 -51.46 12.03 11.36
N ALA A 88 -50.76 11.03 11.88
CA ALA A 88 -51.10 10.40 13.15
C ALA A 88 -51.13 11.47 14.24
N VAL A 89 -52.29 11.58 14.90
CA VAL A 89 -52.51 12.38 16.10
C VAL A 89 -51.45 12.00 17.13
N VAL A 90 -50.56 12.94 17.43
CA VAL A 90 -49.56 12.81 18.48
C VAL A 90 -50.29 12.81 19.82
N PRO A 91 -50.26 11.73 20.63
CA PRO A 91 -50.77 11.81 21.98
C PRO A 91 -49.89 12.77 22.77
N ALA A 92 -50.54 13.73 23.43
CA ALA A 92 -49.93 14.74 24.26
C ALA A 92 -48.88 14.12 25.20
N ALA A 93 -47.68 14.70 25.17
CA ALA A 93 -46.60 14.36 26.08
C ALA A 93 -47.08 14.54 27.53
N SER A 94 -47.17 13.42 28.24
CA SER A 94 -47.36 13.42 29.69
C SER A 94 -46.18 14.17 30.34
N PRO A 95 -46.41 15.06 31.33
CA PRO A 95 -45.33 15.79 31.97
C PRO A 95 -44.37 14.80 32.62
N ALA A 96 -43.10 14.91 32.22
CA ALA A 96 -42.01 14.17 32.81
C ALA A 96 -42.04 14.34 34.34
N THR A 97 -42.44 13.29 35.05
CA THR A 97 -42.13 13.13 36.46
C THR A 97 -40.63 13.26 36.59
N ALA A 98 -40.18 14.33 37.24
CA ALA A 98 -38.81 14.49 37.69
C ALA A 98 -38.48 13.29 38.58
N ALA A 99 -37.90 12.26 37.98
CA ALA A 99 -37.35 11.13 38.71
C ALA A 99 -36.18 11.69 39.52
N ALA A 100 -36.45 12.00 40.79
CA ALA A 100 -35.44 12.30 41.77
C ALA A 100 -34.42 11.18 41.71
N PHE A 101 -33.22 11.49 41.20
CA PHE A 101 -32.12 10.54 41.11
C PHE A 101 -31.63 10.31 42.55
N PHE A 102 -32.29 9.37 43.24
CA PHE A 102 -31.93 8.97 44.59
C PHE A 102 -30.61 8.20 44.49
N ILE A 103 -29.51 8.88 44.79
CA ILE A 103 -28.22 8.22 44.96
C ILE A 103 -28.28 7.56 46.35
N ASP A 104 -28.67 6.30 46.36
CA ASP A 104 -28.61 5.44 47.54
C ASP A 104 -27.14 5.19 47.91
N PHE A 105 -26.65 5.96 48.88
CA PHE A 105 -25.40 5.66 49.56
C PHE A 105 -25.74 4.68 50.68
N GLY A 106 -25.92 3.40 50.34
CA GLY A 106 -26.35 2.35 51.25
C GLY A 106 -25.85 2.54 52.68
N ASP A 107 -26.76 2.97 53.55
CA ASP A 107 -26.53 3.06 54.98
C ASP A 107 -26.94 1.70 55.55
N ASP A 108 -25.96 0.82 55.74
CA ASP A 108 -26.12 -0.46 56.45
C ASP A 108 -26.48 -0.17 57.92
N GLN A 109 -27.77 0.08 58.17
CA GLN A 109 -28.36 0.19 59.50
C GLN A 109 -28.71 -1.21 60.03
N ASP A 110 -27.70 -2.07 60.16
CA ASP A 110 -27.78 -3.32 60.93
C ASP A 110 -26.38 -3.68 61.47
N ALA A 111 -25.75 -2.75 62.20
CA ALA A 111 -24.52 -3.03 62.94
C ALA A 111 -24.57 -2.43 64.34
N LYS A 112 -24.98 -3.30 65.27
CA LYS A 112 -24.86 -3.17 66.72
C LYS A 112 -23.44 -2.70 67.10
N SER A 113 -23.39 -1.55 67.78
CA SER A 113 -22.28 -0.94 68.51
C SER A 113 -21.06 -1.82 68.79
N THR A 114 -19.92 -1.51 68.15
CA THR A 114 -18.60 -1.59 68.80
C THR A 114 -17.72 -0.43 68.32
N SER A 115 -17.24 0.35 69.28
CA SER A 115 -16.37 1.51 69.11
C SER A 115 -15.11 1.15 68.32
N THR A 116 -15.04 1.55 67.06
CA THR A 116 -13.80 1.53 66.28
C THR A 116 -13.46 2.94 65.80
N THR A 117 -12.24 3.33 66.14
CA THR A 117 -11.51 4.57 65.86
C THR A 117 -11.81 5.23 64.51
N ALA A 118 -12.05 6.55 64.55
CA ALA A 118 -12.37 7.41 63.39
C ALA A 118 -11.37 7.34 62.21
N GLY A 119 -10.16 6.81 62.42
CA GLY A 119 -9.18 6.55 61.34
C GLY A 119 -9.56 5.41 60.38
N SER A 120 -10.43 4.47 60.79
CA SER A 120 -10.81 3.31 59.98
C SER A 120 -11.77 3.66 58.82
N ARG A 121 -12.77 4.52 59.08
CA ARG A 121 -13.79 4.94 58.09
C ARG A 121 -13.18 5.73 56.91
N SER A 122 -12.19 6.58 57.17
CA SER A 122 -11.46 7.31 56.12
C SER A 122 -10.72 6.36 55.18
N SER A 123 -10.09 5.32 55.73
CA SER A 123 -9.41 4.29 54.92
C SER A 123 -10.39 3.46 54.07
N ALA A 124 -11.61 3.22 54.56
CA ALA A 124 -12.67 2.53 53.82
C ALA A 124 -13.22 3.38 52.67
N LEU A 125 -13.43 4.69 52.90
CA LEU A 125 -13.84 5.63 51.85
C LEU A 125 -12.77 5.73 50.75
N GLN A 126 -11.50 5.85 51.13
CA GLN A 126 -10.39 5.86 50.16
C GLN A 126 -10.33 4.56 49.33
N LYS A 127 -10.56 3.39 49.93
CA LYS A 127 -10.63 2.10 49.21
C LYS A 127 -11.84 2.04 48.26
N SER A 128 -12.99 2.54 48.68
CA SER A 128 -14.19 2.60 47.83
C SER A 128 -13.96 3.51 46.60
N PHE A 129 -13.35 4.68 46.80
CA PHE A 129 -13.02 5.61 45.72
C PHE A 129 -11.99 5.03 44.75
N GLN A 130 -10.94 4.37 45.25
CA GLN A 130 -9.98 3.65 44.40
C GLN A 130 -10.65 2.53 43.59
N THR A 131 -11.61 1.82 44.19
CA THR A 131 -12.40 0.78 43.52
C THR A 131 -13.27 1.37 42.42
N TYR A 132 -13.94 2.50 42.70
CA TYR A 132 -14.70 3.26 41.71
C TYR A 132 -13.83 3.73 40.55
N LEU A 133 -12.67 4.35 40.82
CA LEU A 133 -11.74 4.78 39.77
C LEU A 133 -11.26 3.62 38.89
N ARG A 134 -10.94 2.46 39.50
CA ARG A 134 -10.56 1.25 38.76
C ARG A 134 -11.72 0.74 37.89
N ARG A 135 -12.95 0.72 38.41
CA ARG A 135 -14.16 0.36 37.66
C ARG A 135 -14.41 1.32 36.50
N LYS A 136 -14.41 2.64 36.73
CA LYS A 136 -14.62 3.65 35.70
C LYS A 136 -13.57 3.57 34.59
N LYS A 137 -12.29 3.33 34.93
CA LYS A 137 -11.22 3.09 33.94
C LYS A 137 -11.45 1.82 33.13
N LYS A 138 -11.97 0.74 33.74
CA LYS A 138 -12.35 -0.49 33.01
C LYS A 138 -13.55 -0.23 32.09
N ASP A 139 -14.53 0.56 32.53
CA ASP A 139 -15.74 0.89 31.76
C ASP A 139 -15.38 1.72 30.53
N LEU A 140 -14.59 2.78 30.69
CA LEU A 140 -14.06 3.57 29.56
C LEU A 140 -13.24 2.72 28.57
N LYS A 141 -12.47 1.74 29.06
CA LYS A 141 -11.76 0.80 28.19
C LYS A 141 -12.73 -0.11 27.43
N ARG A 142 -13.82 -0.56 28.06
CA ARG A 142 -14.87 -1.37 27.42
C ARG A 142 -15.61 -0.57 26.36
N GLU A 143 -16.04 0.64 26.67
CA GLU A 143 -16.71 1.56 25.72
C GLU A 143 -15.84 1.83 24.50
N ARG A 144 -14.55 2.16 24.68
CA ARG A 144 -13.60 2.35 23.57
C ARG A 144 -13.45 1.11 22.69
N LYS A 145 -13.41 -0.09 23.31
CA LYS A 145 -13.35 -1.36 22.56
C LYS A 145 -14.63 -1.59 21.76
N LEU A 146 -15.80 -1.32 22.35
CA LEU A 146 -17.09 -1.46 21.69
C LEU A 146 -17.24 -0.49 20.52
N ALA A 147 -16.89 0.79 20.71
CA ALA A 147 -16.88 1.79 19.65
C ALA A 147 -15.95 1.39 18.49
N LYS A 148 -14.74 0.89 18.79
CA LYS A 148 -13.81 0.39 17.76
C LYS A 148 -14.37 -0.82 17.02
N LYS A 149 -15.04 -1.75 17.72
CA LYS A 149 -15.69 -2.92 17.10
C LYS A 149 -16.82 -2.50 16.16
N LEU A 150 -17.67 -1.56 16.58
CA LEU A 150 -18.73 -1.00 15.75
C LEU A 150 -18.18 -0.32 14.50
N GLN A 151 -17.11 0.48 14.65
CA GLN A 151 -16.45 1.13 13.52
C GLN A 151 -15.91 0.09 12.52
N LEU A 152 -15.23 -0.95 12.99
CA LEU A 152 -14.71 -2.02 12.12
C LEU A 152 -15.84 -2.78 11.41
N THR A 153 -16.99 -2.95 12.07
CA THR A 153 -18.16 -3.61 11.47
C THR A 153 -18.71 -2.77 10.33
N ARG A 154 -18.84 -1.45 10.53
CA ARG A 154 -19.25 -0.51 9.47
C ARG A 154 -18.28 -0.47 8.29
N LEU A 155 -16.97 -0.61 8.54
CA LEU A 155 -15.98 -0.65 7.46
C LEU A 155 -16.02 -1.95 6.65
N ARG A 156 -16.58 -3.02 7.21
CA ARG A 156 -16.76 -4.34 6.59
C ARG A 156 -18.15 -4.57 6.01
N ASP A 157 -18.96 -3.51 5.98
CA ASP A 157 -20.27 -3.54 5.36
C ASP A 157 -20.14 -3.83 3.85
N PRO A 158 -20.74 -4.91 3.32
CA PRO A 158 -20.59 -5.32 1.93
C PRO A 158 -21.02 -4.24 0.94
N ASP A 159 -22.13 -3.55 1.21
CA ASP A 159 -22.69 -2.54 0.30
C ASP A 159 -21.78 -1.31 0.21
N ARG A 160 -21.22 -0.89 1.36
CA ARG A 160 -20.18 0.15 1.39
C ARG A 160 -18.95 -0.27 0.60
N MET A 161 -18.46 -1.50 0.84
CA MET A 161 -17.25 -2.00 0.16
C MET A 161 -17.46 -2.06 -1.35
N TRP A 162 -18.60 -2.58 -1.79
CA TRP A 162 -18.97 -2.63 -3.21
C TRP A 162 -19.07 -1.24 -3.84
N SER A 163 -19.73 -0.30 -3.16
CA SER A 163 -19.83 1.09 -3.62
C SER A 163 -18.45 1.74 -3.77
N LEU A 164 -17.54 1.49 -2.82
CA LEU A 164 -16.18 2.02 -2.85
C LEU A 164 -15.32 1.36 -3.96
N ARG A 165 -15.54 0.06 -4.20
CA ARG A 165 -14.94 -0.69 -5.30
C ARG A 165 -15.34 -0.13 -6.66
N MET A 166 -16.62 0.21 -6.86
CA MET A 166 -17.09 0.87 -8.08
C MET A 166 -16.50 2.27 -8.24
N LYS A 167 -16.41 3.07 -7.16
CA LYS A 167 -15.73 4.38 -7.20
C LYS A 167 -14.25 4.27 -7.57
N PHE A 168 -13.58 3.22 -7.11
CA PHE A 168 -12.19 2.94 -7.49
C PHE A 168 -12.06 2.70 -9.01
N LEU A 169 -12.92 1.85 -9.57
CA LEU A 169 -12.94 1.61 -11.02
C LEU A 169 -13.29 2.84 -11.85
N ASP A 170 -14.32 3.57 -11.43
CA ASP A 170 -14.73 4.82 -12.10
C ASP A 170 -13.59 5.83 -12.12
N ARG A 171 -12.88 5.96 -10.99
CA ARG A 171 -11.70 6.82 -10.92
C ARG A 171 -10.54 6.33 -11.78
N CYS A 172 -10.36 5.02 -11.97
CA CYS A 172 -9.40 4.50 -12.95
C CYS A 172 -9.76 4.91 -14.38
N ARG A 173 -11.06 4.87 -14.74
CA ARG A 173 -11.55 5.27 -16.07
C ARG A 173 -11.36 6.75 -16.36
N HIS A 174 -11.43 7.60 -15.35
CA HIS A 174 -11.13 9.03 -15.47
C HIS A 174 -9.73 9.32 -16.04
N TYR A 175 -8.78 8.40 -15.86
CA TYR A 175 -7.41 8.55 -16.35
C TYR A 175 -7.17 7.93 -17.74
N PHE A 176 -8.21 7.49 -18.45
CA PHE A 176 -8.05 6.97 -19.81
C PHE A 176 -7.41 8.01 -20.74
N GLY A 177 -6.52 7.55 -21.62
CA GLY A 177 -5.77 8.40 -22.54
C GLY A 177 -4.54 9.07 -21.94
N VAL A 178 -4.34 9.02 -20.61
CA VAL A 178 -3.14 9.59 -19.98
C VAL A 178 -1.89 8.82 -20.42
N PRO A 179 -0.85 9.50 -20.94
CA PRO A 179 0.33 8.83 -21.47
C PRO A 179 1.22 8.21 -20.40
N TYR A 180 1.94 7.16 -20.79
CA TYR A 180 2.95 6.52 -19.98
C TYR A 180 4.26 7.31 -20.01
N LYS A 181 4.78 7.71 -18.84
CA LYS A 181 6.05 8.42 -18.57
C LYS A 181 6.60 9.32 -19.69
N ARG A 182 6.71 10.63 -19.42
CA ARG A 182 7.20 11.65 -20.36
C ARG A 182 8.45 11.26 -21.15
N LYS A 183 9.45 10.63 -20.52
CA LYS A 183 10.73 10.26 -21.14
C LYS A 183 10.64 9.38 -22.39
N TYR A 184 9.51 8.73 -22.63
CA TYR A 184 9.32 7.90 -23.82
C TYR A 184 8.78 8.68 -25.01
N TRP A 185 8.36 9.92 -24.82
CA TRP A 185 7.80 10.78 -25.85
C TRP A 185 8.85 11.80 -26.30
N THR A 186 8.77 12.24 -27.55
CA THR A 186 9.62 13.31 -28.10
C THR A 186 8.82 14.61 -28.21
N GLU A 187 9.47 15.78 -28.25
CA GLU A 187 8.78 17.08 -28.36
C GLU A 187 7.86 17.20 -29.59
N SER A 188 8.12 16.40 -30.63
CA SER A 188 7.27 16.26 -31.81
C SER A 188 5.96 15.49 -31.55
N ASP A 189 5.93 14.65 -30.53
CA ASP A 189 4.75 13.84 -30.18
C ASP A 189 3.74 14.72 -29.40
N PRO A 190 2.44 14.67 -29.74
CA PRO A 190 1.43 15.50 -29.07
C PRO A 190 1.31 15.20 -27.57
N GLU A 191 1.64 13.98 -27.15
CA GLU A 191 1.59 13.55 -25.76
C GLU A 191 2.73 14.12 -24.91
N TYR A 192 3.83 14.61 -25.50
CA TYR A 192 5.01 15.07 -24.74
C TYR A 192 4.69 16.24 -23.80
N ASN A 193 3.76 17.10 -24.20
CA ASN A 193 3.29 18.25 -23.42
C ASN A 193 2.05 17.92 -22.56
N SER A 194 1.76 16.63 -22.34
CA SER A 194 0.64 16.25 -21.49
C SER A 194 0.85 16.71 -20.04
N PRO A 195 -0.20 17.19 -19.36
CA PRO A 195 -0.09 17.71 -18.00
C PRO A 195 0.21 16.61 -16.96
N LEU A 196 -0.03 15.35 -17.32
CA LEU A 196 0.11 14.21 -16.42
C LEU A 196 0.63 13.00 -17.18
N PHE A 197 1.49 12.23 -16.53
CA PHE A 197 1.96 10.93 -16.99
C PHE A 197 1.80 9.90 -15.88
N LEU A 198 1.29 8.72 -16.22
CA LEU A 198 1.04 7.65 -15.25
C LEU A 198 1.69 6.36 -15.71
N ASP A 199 2.50 5.76 -14.84
CA ASP A 199 2.94 4.37 -15.00
C ASP A 199 1.98 3.41 -14.30
N CYS A 200 2.25 2.10 -14.38
CA CYS A 200 1.33 1.08 -13.87
C CYS A 200 0.98 1.26 -12.39
N CYS A 201 2.00 1.42 -11.53
CA CYS A 201 1.79 1.71 -10.12
C CYS A 201 1.35 3.16 -9.88
N GLY A 202 1.77 4.10 -10.72
CA GLY A 202 1.39 5.51 -10.67
C GLY A 202 -0.10 5.73 -10.85
N LEU A 203 -0.73 5.01 -11.78
CA LEU A 203 -2.18 4.99 -11.98
C LEU A 203 -2.91 4.59 -10.70
N VAL A 204 -2.60 3.41 -10.16
CA VAL A 204 -3.22 2.90 -8.93
C VAL A 204 -2.98 3.87 -7.77
N ARG A 205 -1.75 4.38 -7.63
CA ARG A 205 -1.39 5.34 -6.56
C ARG A 205 -2.19 6.64 -6.68
N ARG A 206 -2.35 7.16 -7.90
CA ARG A 206 -3.07 8.41 -8.16
C ARG A 206 -4.55 8.23 -7.80
N VAL A 207 -5.17 7.16 -8.27
CA VAL A 207 -6.57 6.81 -7.93
C VAL A 207 -6.76 6.70 -6.42
N MET A 208 -5.85 6.02 -5.73
CA MET A 208 -5.88 5.90 -4.26
C MET A 208 -5.64 7.23 -3.53
N TYR A 209 -4.95 8.20 -4.15
CA TYR A 209 -4.79 9.55 -3.59
C TYR A 209 -6.04 10.39 -3.75
N ASP A 210 -6.75 10.26 -4.86
CA ASP A 210 -8.02 10.93 -5.07
C ASP A 210 -9.06 10.43 -4.07
N LEU A 211 -9.12 9.11 -3.85
CA LEU A 211 -10.09 8.44 -2.97
C LEU A 211 -9.60 8.27 -1.52
N ARG A 212 -8.57 9.02 -1.10
CA ARG A 212 -7.93 8.86 0.22
C ARG A 212 -8.88 9.07 1.40
N LYS A 213 -9.89 9.94 1.23
CA LYS A 213 -10.85 10.26 2.30
C LYS A 213 -11.82 9.10 2.50
N GLU A 214 -12.25 8.49 1.40
CA GLU A 214 -13.22 7.40 1.34
C GLU A 214 -12.62 6.07 1.80
N PHE A 215 -11.37 5.80 1.39
CA PHE A 215 -10.59 4.66 1.85
C PHE A 215 -10.10 4.84 3.30
N GLY A 216 -10.02 6.07 3.80
CA GLY A 216 -9.60 6.37 5.17
C GLY A 216 -8.09 6.23 5.41
N PHE A 217 -7.28 6.18 4.34
CA PHE A 217 -5.83 6.17 4.42
C PHE A 217 -5.20 6.78 3.16
N ARG A 218 -3.90 7.09 3.24
CA ARG A 218 -3.08 7.51 2.10
C ARG A 218 -2.04 6.44 1.80
N ILE A 219 -2.05 5.91 0.59
CA ILE A 219 -1.09 4.90 0.16
C ILE A 219 0.36 5.45 0.15
N GLY A 220 1.35 4.61 0.43
CA GLY A 220 2.76 5.01 0.38
C GLY A 220 3.24 5.41 -1.03
N PRO A 221 4.36 6.16 -1.14
CA PRO A 221 4.92 6.59 -2.42
C PRO A 221 5.72 5.50 -3.15
N TRP A 222 5.76 4.26 -2.63
CA TRP A 222 6.56 3.17 -3.19
C TRP A 222 5.88 2.51 -4.40
N ASN A 223 6.61 1.58 -5.03
CA ASN A 223 6.26 0.90 -6.28
C ASN A 223 5.21 -0.22 -6.09
N GLN A 224 4.92 -0.95 -7.17
CA GLN A 224 3.98 -2.08 -7.21
C GLN A 224 4.30 -3.18 -6.18
N ALA A 225 5.56 -3.43 -5.85
CA ALA A 225 5.93 -4.42 -4.83
C ALA A 225 5.38 -4.04 -3.45
N TYR A 226 5.36 -2.74 -3.12
CA TYR A 226 4.73 -2.27 -1.89
C TYR A 226 3.22 -2.45 -1.91
N MET A 227 2.56 -2.18 -3.06
CA MET A 227 1.12 -2.39 -3.20
C MET A 227 0.76 -3.86 -2.98
N PHE A 228 1.53 -4.76 -3.60
CA PHE A 228 1.42 -6.21 -3.40
C PHE A 228 1.54 -6.61 -1.94
N ASP A 229 2.54 -6.07 -1.23
CA ASP A 229 2.75 -6.34 0.20
C ASP A 229 1.61 -5.85 1.09
N THR A 230 0.83 -4.86 0.64
CA THR A 230 -0.31 -4.33 1.41
C THR A 230 -1.63 -5.08 1.19
N LEU A 231 -1.66 -6.00 0.23
CA LEU A 231 -2.83 -6.79 -0.13
C LEU A 231 -2.51 -8.27 0.12
N PRO A 232 -2.83 -8.83 1.29
CA PRO A 232 -2.47 -10.20 1.64
C PRO A 232 -3.41 -11.28 1.08
N ILE A 233 -4.60 -10.90 0.62
CA ILE A 233 -5.62 -11.86 0.16
C ILE A 233 -5.27 -12.27 -1.28
N ARG A 234 -4.87 -13.52 -1.47
CA ARG A 234 -4.58 -14.13 -2.77
C ARG A 234 -5.84 -14.79 -3.32
N LEU A 235 -6.09 -14.61 -4.60
CA LEU A 235 -7.25 -15.11 -5.32
C LEU A 235 -6.83 -16.04 -6.46
N THR A 236 -7.80 -16.73 -7.05
CA THR A 236 -7.70 -17.34 -8.38
C THR A 236 -8.42 -16.46 -9.40
N GLU A 237 -8.11 -16.62 -10.69
CA GLU A 237 -8.75 -15.88 -11.80
C GLU A 237 -10.29 -15.90 -11.71
N GLU A 238 -10.87 -17.06 -11.40
CA GLU A 238 -12.32 -17.28 -11.29
C GLU A 238 -12.98 -16.51 -10.14
N THR A 239 -12.22 -16.20 -9.09
CA THR A 239 -12.72 -15.54 -7.88
C THR A 239 -12.48 -14.03 -7.87
N MET A 240 -11.86 -13.50 -8.93
CA MET A 240 -11.57 -12.08 -9.07
C MET A 240 -12.85 -11.26 -9.19
N GLN A 241 -12.88 -10.15 -8.47
CA GLN A 241 -13.96 -9.18 -8.52
C GLN A 241 -13.49 -7.90 -9.23
N PRO A 242 -14.41 -7.12 -9.84
CA PRO A 242 -14.08 -5.84 -10.45
C PRO A 242 -13.30 -4.94 -9.48
N GLY A 243 -12.16 -4.39 -9.86
CA GLY A 243 -11.32 -3.53 -9.03
C GLY A 243 -10.26 -4.26 -8.21
N ASP A 244 -10.24 -5.59 -8.21
CA ASP A 244 -9.09 -6.36 -7.72
C ASP A 244 -7.85 -6.10 -8.59
N LEU A 245 -6.68 -6.52 -8.11
CA LEU A 245 -5.40 -6.19 -8.73
C LEU A 245 -4.67 -7.44 -9.20
N VAL A 246 -4.17 -7.38 -10.43
CA VAL A 246 -3.28 -8.40 -11.00
C VAL A 246 -1.87 -7.89 -10.95
N PHE A 247 -1.02 -8.61 -10.24
CA PHE A 247 0.40 -8.31 -10.09
C PHE A 247 1.22 -9.26 -10.96
N ILE A 248 2.21 -8.73 -11.68
CA ILE A 248 3.08 -9.54 -12.54
C ILE A 248 4.47 -9.60 -11.94
N GLU A 249 4.88 -10.81 -11.60
CA GLU A 249 6.25 -11.16 -11.28
C GLU A 249 6.96 -11.60 -12.55
N ALA A 250 8.14 -11.04 -12.83
CA ALA A 250 8.90 -11.38 -14.04
C ALA A 250 10.38 -11.02 -13.90
N VAL A 251 11.20 -11.52 -14.82
CA VAL A 251 12.63 -11.21 -14.90
C VAL A 251 12.88 -10.26 -16.08
N TYR A 252 13.56 -9.14 -15.85
CA TYR A 252 13.93 -8.22 -16.92
C TYR A 252 14.96 -8.86 -17.86
N TYR A 253 14.84 -8.61 -19.17
CA TYR A 253 15.86 -9.02 -20.14
C TYR A 253 17.21 -8.30 -19.89
N SER A 254 17.15 -7.06 -19.43
CA SER A 254 18.34 -6.26 -19.13
C SER A 254 18.87 -6.58 -17.74
N GLU A 255 20.09 -7.09 -17.65
CA GLU A 255 20.75 -7.39 -16.36
C GLU A 255 21.08 -6.12 -15.54
N THR A 256 21.22 -4.99 -16.23
CA THR A 256 21.44 -3.66 -15.62
C THR A 256 20.16 -3.07 -15.01
N ALA A 257 18.99 -3.66 -15.30
CA ALA A 257 17.74 -3.15 -14.77
C ALA A 257 17.70 -3.29 -13.24
N LYS A 258 17.16 -2.27 -12.59
CA LYS A 258 17.00 -2.28 -11.13
C LYS A 258 16.09 -3.44 -10.72
N LYS A 259 16.66 -4.38 -9.96
CA LYS A 259 15.92 -5.50 -9.37
C LYS A 259 14.80 -4.98 -8.47
N GLN A 260 13.57 -5.38 -8.77
CA GLN A 260 12.41 -5.06 -7.96
C GLN A 260 12.28 -6.10 -6.84
N LYS A 261 11.76 -5.68 -5.68
CA LYS A 261 11.42 -6.63 -4.62
C LYS A 261 10.36 -7.62 -5.12
N HIS A 262 10.50 -8.89 -4.74
CA HIS A 262 9.66 -9.98 -5.23
C HIS A 262 9.63 -10.10 -6.77
N ASN A 263 10.61 -9.54 -7.47
CA ASN A 263 10.60 -9.42 -8.94
C ASN A 263 9.29 -8.83 -9.49
N MET A 264 8.63 -7.97 -8.71
CA MET A 264 7.33 -7.43 -9.06
C MET A 264 7.49 -6.30 -10.09
N VAL A 265 7.13 -6.55 -11.34
CA VAL A 265 7.42 -5.64 -12.47
C VAL A 265 6.23 -4.80 -12.89
N HIS A 266 5.00 -5.29 -12.70
CA HIS A 266 3.80 -4.64 -13.24
C HIS A 266 2.57 -4.88 -12.37
N VAL A 267 1.58 -4.00 -12.51
CA VAL A 267 0.27 -4.13 -11.86
C VAL A 267 -0.83 -3.62 -12.79
N GLU A 268 -1.95 -4.33 -12.85
CA GLU A 268 -3.15 -3.92 -13.58
C GLU A 268 -4.39 -4.07 -12.69
N VAL A 269 -5.42 -3.28 -12.98
CA VAL A 269 -6.71 -3.32 -12.29
C VAL A 269 -7.65 -4.24 -13.05
N TRP A 270 -8.24 -5.22 -12.38
CA TRP A 270 -9.22 -6.13 -12.98
C TRP A 270 -10.51 -5.41 -13.28
N LEU A 271 -11.00 -5.49 -14.53
CA LEU A 271 -12.23 -4.80 -14.91
C LEU A 271 -13.48 -5.55 -14.45
N GLY A 272 -13.41 -6.88 -14.33
CA GLY A 272 -14.54 -7.74 -14.00
C GLY A 272 -15.43 -8.12 -15.18
N ASP A 273 -15.02 -7.80 -16.40
CA ASP A 273 -15.63 -8.26 -17.65
C ASP A 273 -14.67 -9.25 -18.32
N GLY A 274 -14.72 -10.51 -17.88
CA GLY A 274 -13.77 -11.54 -18.29
C GLY A 274 -12.33 -11.21 -17.87
N PRO A 275 -11.31 -11.56 -18.68
CA PRO A 275 -9.91 -11.32 -18.35
C PRO A 275 -9.44 -9.87 -18.56
N LYS A 276 -10.37 -8.95 -18.85
CA LYS A 276 -10.06 -7.56 -19.17
C LYS A 276 -9.47 -6.81 -17.98
N THR A 277 -8.52 -5.93 -18.26
CA THR A 277 -7.83 -5.13 -17.26
C THR A 277 -7.71 -3.67 -17.68
N ILE A 278 -7.61 -2.78 -16.70
CA ILE A 278 -7.21 -1.39 -16.88
C ILE A 278 -5.75 -1.27 -16.45
N GLY A 279 -4.92 -0.67 -17.30
CA GLY A 279 -3.50 -0.50 -16.96
C GLY A 279 -2.79 0.52 -17.82
N ALA A 280 -1.49 0.69 -17.53
CA ALA A 280 -0.57 1.49 -18.32
C ALA A 280 0.63 0.58 -18.66
N ARG A 281 0.55 -0.11 -19.81
CA ARG A 281 1.30 -1.35 -20.06
C ARG A 281 2.70 -1.18 -20.65
N TRP A 282 2.88 -0.27 -21.61
CA TRP A 282 4.13 -0.18 -22.37
C TRP A 282 4.58 1.26 -22.64
N GLN A 283 5.82 1.39 -23.13
CA GLN A 283 6.47 2.65 -23.48
C GLN A 283 5.76 3.32 -24.65
N LYS A 284 5.49 4.63 -24.59
CA LYS A 284 4.59 5.33 -25.54
C LYS A 284 3.14 4.81 -25.55
N GLY A 285 2.74 4.01 -24.55
CA GLY A 285 1.35 3.63 -24.33
C GLY A 285 0.56 4.70 -23.58
N LYS A 286 -0.77 4.53 -23.52
CA LYS A 286 -1.69 5.32 -22.70
C LYS A 286 -2.45 4.41 -21.74
N VAL A 287 -3.02 4.99 -20.70
CA VAL A 287 -3.95 4.26 -19.82
C VAL A 287 -5.20 3.90 -20.61
N GLN A 288 -5.55 2.62 -20.63
CA GLN A 288 -6.71 2.11 -21.37
C GLN A 288 -7.17 0.75 -20.83
N VAL A 289 -8.25 0.23 -21.41
CA VAL A 289 -8.68 -1.16 -21.22
C VAL A 289 -7.89 -2.08 -22.14
N PHE A 290 -7.49 -3.23 -21.63
CA PHE A 290 -6.89 -4.33 -22.37
C PHE A 290 -7.79 -5.55 -22.32
N ASP A 291 -7.81 -6.33 -23.40
CA ASP A 291 -8.66 -7.52 -23.52
C ASP A 291 -8.28 -8.64 -22.54
N SER A 292 -7.01 -8.71 -22.18
CA SER A 292 -6.50 -9.71 -21.25
C SER A 292 -5.37 -9.15 -20.40
N TYR A 293 -5.30 -9.59 -19.15
CA TYR A 293 -4.12 -9.45 -18.30
C TYR A 293 -2.89 -10.21 -18.82
N LYS A 294 -3.08 -11.21 -19.70
CA LYS A 294 -1.98 -11.98 -20.32
C LYS A 294 -1.45 -11.21 -21.53
N PHE A 295 -0.17 -10.89 -21.53
CA PHE A 295 0.50 -10.28 -22.68
C PHE A 295 1.99 -10.58 -22.69
N VAL A 296 2.60 -10.49 -23.87
CA VAL A 296 4.04 -10.60 -24.01
C VAL A 296 4.67 -9.22 -23.86
N SER A 297 5.57 -9.08 -22.89
CA SER A 297 6.32 -7.83 -22.66
C SER A 297 7.63 -7.87 -23.44
N THR A 298 8.04 -6.72 -23.97
CA THR A 298 9.35 -6.55 -24.60
C THR A 298 10.47 -6.30 -23.58
N SER A 299 10.12 -6.00 -22.32
CA SER A 299 11.10 -5.61 -21.29
C SER A 299 11.42 -6.70 -20.27
N TYR A 300 10.54 -7.69 -20.13
CA TYR A 300 10.70 -8.79 -19.18
C TYR A 300 10.06 -10.09 -19.69
N HIS A 301 10.53 -11.21 -19.17
CA HIS A 301 10.09 -12.57 -19.50
C HIS A 301 9.73 -13.38 -18.25
N SER A 302 9.30 -14.63 -18.45
CA SER A 302 8.95 -15.57 -17.37
C SER A 302 7.89 -15.01 -16.42
N GLN A 303 6.77 -14.58 -16.99
CA GLN A 303 5.70 -13.91 -16.24
C GLN A 303 4.92 -14.89 -15.37
N VAL A 304 4.79 -14.56 -14.09
CA VAL A 304 3.91 -15.22 -13.12
C VAL A 304 2.89 -14.20 -12.63
N HIS A 305 1.62 -14.58 -12.66
CA HIS A 305 0.50 -13.69 -12.33
C HIS A 305 0.01 -13.96 -10.91
N HIS A 306 -0.13 -12.91 -10.13
CA HIS A 306 -0.64 -12.95 -8.76
C HIS A 306 -1.93 -12.13 -8.66
N PHE A 307 -3.04 -12.82 -8.40
CA PHE A 307 -4.36 -12.22 -8.23
C PHE A 307 -4.56 -11.80 -6.77
N CYS A 308 -4.85 -10.52 -6.53
CA CYS A 308 -4.95 -9.95 -5.20
C CYS A 308 -6.26 -9.19 -5.02
N SER A 309 -7.00 -9.52 -3.95
CA SER A 309 -8.23 -8.80 -3.61
C SER A 309 -7.93 -7.41 -3.05
N ILE A 310 -8.66 -6.38 -3.52
CA ILE A 310 -8.58 -5.01 -2.98
C ILE A 310 -9.32 -4.85 -1.64
N ASP A 311 -10.04 -5.87 -1.16
CA ASP A 311 -10.88 -5.82 0.04
C ASP A 311 -10.16 -5.33 1.30
N THR A 312 -8.87 -5.62 1.41
CA THR A 312 -8.05 -5.13 2.54
C THR A 312 -8.01 -3.60 2.55
N TRP A 313 -7.88 -2.98 1.38
CA TRP A 313 -7.96 -1.53 1.24
C TRP A 313 -9.37 -1.00 1.44
N LEU A 314 -10.41 -1.69 0.94
CA LEU A 314 -11.81 -1.25 1.14
C LEU A 314 -12.21 -1.21 2.63
N GLN A 315 -11.61 -2.07 3.45
CA GLN A 315 -11.73 -2.07 4.92
C GLN A 315 -10.92 -0.95 5.61
N GLY A 316 -10.21 -0.11 4.84
CA GLY A 316 -9.38 0.98 5.33
C GLY A 316 -8.02 0.53 5.89
N ILE A 317 -7.54 -0.65 5.52
CA ILE A 317 -6.28 -1.21 6.01
C ILE A 317 -5.20 -1.03 4.95
N CYS A 318 -4.18 -0.22 5.24
CA CYS A 318 -3.01 -0.06 4.39
C CYS A 318 -1.73 -0.20 5.23
N ARG A 319 -1.24 -1.43 5.34
CA ARG A 319 0.05 -1.76 5.97
C ARG A 319 0.71 -2.89 5.18
N SER A 320 2.02 -2.91 5.17
CA SER A 320 2.75 -4.07 4.64
C SER A 320 2.52 -5.29 5.53
N PHE A 321 2.23 -6.43 4.90
CA PHE A 321 2.15 -7.74 5.52
C PHE A 321 3.42 -8.58 5.26
N CYS A 322 4.35 -8.07 4.46
CA CYS A 322 5.64 -8.71 4.20
C CYS A 322 6.62 -8.47 5.37
N SER A 323 7.21 -9.54 5.88
CA SER A 323 8.20 -9.53 6.97
C SER A 323 9.60 -9.13 6.49
N GLU A 324 9.94 -9.42 5.24
CA GLU A 324 11.27 -9.20 4.66
C GLU A 324 11.53 -7.72 4.35
N HIS A 325 10.46 -6.98 4.02
CA HIS A 325 10.57 -5.65 3.46
C HIS A 325 9.92 -4.58 4.36
N PRO A 326 10.69 -3.96 5.28
CA PRO A 326 10.18 -2.85 6.07
C PRO A 326 10.11 -1.59 5.21
N TRP A 327 8.91 -1.23 4.74
CA TRP A 327 8.64 0.00 4.00
C TRP A 327 8.63 1.22 4.94
N LYS A 328 9.82 1.68 5.32
CA LYS A 328 10.00 2.83 6.19
C LYS A 328 10.15 4.10 5.34
N ARG A 329 9.40 5.14 5.67
CA ARG A 329 9.76 6.48 5.19
C ARG A 329 11.06 6.90 5.89
N PRO A 330 11.97 7.60 5.21
CA PRO A 330 13.04 8.31 5.89
C PRO A 330 12.39 9.14 6.99
N SER A 331 12.84 9.00 8.24
CA SER A 331 12.21 9.74 9.33
C SER A 331 12.27 11.22 8.98
N SER A 332 11.14 11.91 9.01
CA SER A 332 11.02 13.34 8.74
C SER A 332 11.61 14.18 9.87
N ASN A 333 12.61 13.67 10.59
CA ASN A 333 13.28 14.41 11.65
C ASN A 333 14.00 15.58 10.98
N PRO A 334 13.53 16.82 11.12
CA PRO A 334 14.09 17.95 10.38
C PRO A 334 15.57 18.15 10.71
N ALA A 335 15.94 17.78 11.94
CA ALA A 335 17.30 17.79 12.47
C ALA A 335 18.28 16.84 11.75
N SER A 336 17.82 15.84 11.00
CA SER A 336 18.72 14.94 10.22
C SER A 336 18.84 15.32 8.75
N ARG A 337 17.99 16.22 8.23
CA ARG A 337 18.05 16.71 6.84
C ARG A 337 18.69 18.11 6.71
N SER A 338 18.79 18.89 7.80
CA SER A 338 19.19 20.30 7.74
C SER A 338 20.70 20.62 7.75
N ASN A 339 21.62 19.64 7.71
CA ASN A 339 22.98 19.90 8.18
C ASN A 339 24.14 19.49 7.26
N LYS A 340 23.91 19.33 5.95
CA LYS A 340 25.02 19.17 4.99
C LYS A 340 25.21 20.35 4.03
N TYR A 341 24.18 21.18 3.81
CA TYR A 341 24.22 22.28 2.84
C TYR A 341 23.56 23.58 3.32
N SER A 342 23.22 23.70 4.61
CA SER A 342 22.66 24.94 5.14
C SER A 342 23.77 25.98 5.36
N ILE A 343 23.75 27.05 4.56
CA ILE A 343 24.56 28.26 4.74
C ILE A 343 24.40 28.88 6.15
N PHE A 344 23.27 28.61 6.82
CA PHE A 344 22.96 29.15 8.15
C PHE A 344 23.43 28.25 9.30
N THR A 345 24.01 27.07 9.04
CA THR A 345 24.74 26.33 10.06
C THR A 345 26.17 26.84 10.16
N ALA A 346 26.31 27.99 10.81
CA ALA A 346 27.60 28.46 11.28
C ALA A 346 28.31 27.35 12.07
N ASP A 347 29.59 27.19 11.76
CA ASP A 347 30.49 26.16 12.22
C ASP A 347 30.44 26.03 13.77
N LYS A 348 29.78 24.97 14.27
CA LYS A 348 29.63 24.71 15.71
C LYS A 348 30.98 24.51 16.43
N SER A 349 32.06 24.37 15.66
CA SER A 349 33.43 24.29 16.16
C SER A 349 33.91 25.62 16.76
N GLN A 350 33.49 26.78 16.24
CA GLN A 350 33.94 28.09 16.73
C GLN A 350 33.18 28.55 17.99
N GLN A 351 31.87 28.28 18.08
CA GLN A 351 31.08 28.62 19.28
C GLN A 351 31.45 27.77 20.51
N GLN A 352 31.93 26.54 20.33
CA GLN A 352 32.37 25.71 21.46
C GLN A 352 33.73 26.12 22.03
N GLN A 353 34.60 26.78 21.26
CA GLN A 353 35.88 27.28 21.77
C GLN A 353 35.70 28.56 22.59
N GLN A 354 34.84 29.49 22.15
CA GLN A 354 34.53 30.71 22.93
C GLN A 354 33.80 30.41 24.26
N ASN A 355 32.87 29.46 24.27
CA ASN A 355 32.14 29.11 25.50
C ASN A 355 32.96 28.29 26.51
N GLN A 356 34.08 27.69 26.10
CA GLN A 356 34.98 26.98 27.03
C GLN A 356 35.94 27.91 27.78
N GLN A 357 36.21 29.10 27.25
CA GLN A 357 37.04 30.10 27.92
C GLN A 357 36.27 30.95 28.92
N GLN A 358 34.94 31.09 28.79
CA GLN A 358 34.15 32.02 29.62
C GLN A 358 33.49 31.41 30.88
N ASN A 359 33.67 30.12 31.21
CA ASN A 359 33.06 29.60 32.45
C ASN A 359 33.70 28.31 33.03
N PRO A 360 34.82 28.39 33.76
CA PRO A 360 35.47 27.22 34.39
C PRO A 360 34.57 26.51 35.44
N ALA A 361 33.58 27.21 36.00
CA ALA A 361 32.64 26.65 36.98
C ALA A 361 31.70 25.57 36.41
N LYS A 362 31.31 25.66 35.13
CA LYS A 362 30.43 24.66 34.48
C LYS A 362 31.16 23.34 34.21
N LYS A 363 32.47 23.39 33.90
CA LYS A 363 33.33 22.21 33.66
C LYS A 363 33.49 21.37 34.95
N ASN A 364 33.63 22.04 36.09
CA ASN A 364 33.74 21.38 37.39
C ASN A 364 32.41 20.77 37.88
N ARG A 365 31.25 21.40 37.62
CA ARG A 365 29.94 20.79 37.93
C ARG A 365 29.65 19.55 37.08
N ARG A 366 30.04 19.54 35.80
CA ARG A 366 29.89 18.36 34.91
C ARG A 366 30.79 17.20 35.37
N LYS A 367 32.08 17.44 35.64
CA LYS A 367 32.98 16.41 36.20
C LYS A 367 32.50 15.85 37.55
N LYS A 368 31.91 16.68 38.42
CA LYS A 368 31.34 16.24 39.71
C LYS A 368 30.08 15.38 39.53
N LYS A 369 29.22 15.69 38.55
CA LYS A 369 28.05 14.84 38.20
C LYS A 369 28.48 13.50 37.59
N GLU A 370 29.47 13.51 36.69
CA GLU A 370 30.01 12.30 36.06
C GLU A 370 30.61 11.34 37.11
N ARG A 371 31.40 11.88 38.04
CA ARG A 371 31.97 11.11 39.16
C ARG A 371 30.89 10.49 40.05
N ARG A 372 29.82 11.24 40.37
CA ARG A 372 28.67 10.72 41.14
C ARG A 372 27.91 9.62 40.41
N ARG A 373 27.77 9.72 39.08
CA ARG A 373 27.10 8.70 38.26
C ARG A 373 27.93 7.41 38.19
N ASN A 374 29.25 7.51 38.02
CA ASN A 374 30.14 6.35 38.03
C ASN A 374 30.26 5.68 39.42
N THR A 375 30.15 6.42 40.52
CA THR A 375 30.10 5.82 41.86
C THR A 375 28.77 5.12 42.13
N LEU A 376 27.64 5.65 41.64
CA LEU A 376 26.36 4.95 41.74
C LEU A 376 26.35 3.65 40.92
N ASN A 377 26.93 3.67 39.72
CA ASN A 377 26.94 2.51 38.83
C ASN A 377 27.83 1.37 39.34
N ARG A 378 28.88 1.69 40.10
CA ARG A 378 29.73 0.67 40.78
C ARG A 378 29.09 0.06 42.02
N ARG A 379 28.11 0.73 42.64
CA ARG A 379 27.45 0.24 43.87
C ARG A 379 26.24 -0.67 43.59
N TRP A 380 25.71 -0.66 42.36
CA TRP A 380 24.48 -1.36 41.99
C TRP A 380 24.66 -2.68 41.22
N ASN A 381 25.90 -3.16 41.05
CA ASN A 381 26.17 -4.42 40.33
C ASN A 381 27.05 -5.41 41.11
N PRO A 382 26.56 -5.99 42.22
CA PRO A 382 26.97 -7.34 42.60
C PRO A 382 25.85 -8.39 42.41
N TRP A 383 24.58 -7.98 42.46
CA TRP A 383 23.45 -8.93 42.49
C TRP A 383 22.99 -9.45 41.12
N LEU A 384 23.31 -8.76 40.02
CA LEU A 384 22.86 -9.17 38.67
C LEU A 384 23.79 -10.21 38.01
N THR A 385 25.02 -10.36 38.50
CA THR A 385 25.99 -11.33 37.97
C THR A 385 25.83 -12.73 38.57
N GLU A 386 25.17 -12.86 39.72
CA GLU A 386 24.99 -14.16 40.39
C GLU A 386 23.76 -14.94 39.88
N LEU A 387 22.77 -14.24 39.30
CA LEU A 387 21.55 -14.87 38.77
C LEU A 387 21.73 -15.47 37.35
N LEU A 388 22.78 -15.08 36.62
CA LEU A 388 23.04 -15.54 35.24
C LEU A 388 23.95 -16.78 35.15
N LEU A 389 24.51 -17.26 36.26
CA LEU A 389 25.38 -18.45 36.28
C LEU A 389 24.67 -19.75 36.70
N ARG A 390 23.37 -19.72 37.04
CA ARG A 390 22.64 -20.88 37.58
C ARG A 390 21.72 -21.63 36.61
N THR A 391 21.68 -21.26 35.32
CA THR A 391 20.76 -21.89 34.34
C THR A 391 21.44 -22.34 33.04
N ALA A 392 22.64 -22.91 33.11
CA ALA A 392 23.26 -23.58 31.98
C ALA A 392 23.12 -25.11 32.11
N PRO A 393 22.53 -25.82 31.13
CA PRO A 393 22.45 -27.28 31.15
C PRO A 393 23.79 -27.95 30.81
N PRO A 394 24.02 -29.20 31.25
CA PRO A 394 25.30 -29.89 31.06
C PRO A 394 25.53 -30.32 29.61
N ARG A 395 26.79 -30.19 29.18
CA ARG A 395 27.30 -30.65 27.88
C ARG A 395 27.38 -32.18 27.86
N GLY A 396 26.67 -32.80 26.92
CA GLY A 396 26.82 -34.22 26.59
C GLY A 396 28.08 -34.46 25.75
N SER A 397 28.90 -35.37 26.26
CA SER A 397 30.05 -36.01 25.61
C SER A 397 29.62 -36.91 24.46
N GLY A 398 30.24 -36.76 23.28
CA GLY A 398 30.09 -37.67 22.16
C GLY A 398 31.38 -37.71 21.34
N SER A 399 32.08 -38.83 21.45
CA SER A 399 33.45 -39.08 21.01
C SER A 399 33.61 -39.21 19.49
N ALA A 400 34.81 -38.86 19.01
CA ALA A 400 35.26 -38.96 17.62
C ALA A 400 35.63 -40.40 17.20
N LYS A 401 35.57 -40.68 15.88
CA LYS A 401 36.47 -41.55 15.08
C LYS A 401 36.00 -41.56 13.60
N THR A 402 36.65 -40.79 12.72
CA THR A 402 37.71 -41.18 11.76
C THR A 402 37.27 -42.07 10.58
N ALA A 403 37.23 -41.43 9.40
CA ALA A 403 37.84 -41.79 8.12
C ALA A 403 37.72 -43.21 7.55
N GLY A 404 37.29 -43.29 6.28
CA GLY A 404 37.84 -44.27 5.36
C GLY A 404 36.93 -44.70 4.21
N ARG A 405 37.34 -44.32 2.99
CA ARG A 405 37.55 -45.22 1.85
C ARG A 405 36.53 -45.20 0.70
N SER A 406 37.10 -44.83 -0.44
CA SER A 406 36.70 -44.95 -1.83
C SER A 406 36.36 -46.37 -2.31
N GLY A 407 35.37 -46.47 -3.20
CA GLY A 407 35.22 -47.51 -4.24
C GLY A 407 34.31 -46.92 -5.33
N SER A 408 34.75 -46.65 -6.56
CA SER A 408 35.26 -47.54 -7.61
C SER A 408 34.29 -48.68 -7.92
N LEU A 409 33.42 -48.45 -8.90
CA LEU A 409 32.69 -49.50 -9.62
C LEU A 409 33.10 -49.43 -11.09
N LYS A 410 33.93 -50.40 -11.48
CA LYS A 410 34.08 -50.89 -12.85
C LYS A 410 33.19 -52.14 -12.98
N SER A 411 32.43 -52.22 -14.06
CA SER A 411 32.08 -53.48 -14.75
C SER A 411 31.72 -53.09 -16.18
N SER A 412 32.65 -53.21 -17.13
CA SER A 412 33.02 -54.44 -17.86
C SER A 412 32.08 -54.69 -19.04
N SER A 413 32.51 -54.19 -20.19
CA SER A 413 32.21 -54.73 -21.52
C SER A 413 33.11 -55.93 -21.77
N MET A 414 32.56 -57.03 -22.29
CA MET A 414 33.14 -57.89 -23.33
C MET A 414 32.34 -59.21 -23.45
N LYS A 415 31.46 -59.32 -24.43
CA LYS A 415 31.62 -60.15 -25.65
C LYS A 415 30.35 -60.08 -26.49
#